data_AF-A0A4U1J9W2-F1
#
_entry.id   AF-A0A4U1J9W2-F1
#
_cell.length_a   1.000
_cell.length_b   1.000
_cell.length_c   1.000
_cell.angle_alpha   90.00
_cell.angle_beta   90.00
_cell.angle_gamma   90.00
#
_symmetry.space_group_name_H-M   'P 1'
#
loop_
_entity.id
_entity.type
_entity.pdbx_description
1 polymer ?
#
loop_
_entity_poly.entity_id
_entity_poly.type
_entity_poly.pdbx_seq_one_letter_code
_entity_poly.pdbx_strand_id
1 'polypeptide(L)'
;MFRVSAIFFPCLTLAASLPGCLLDVEEPLDIAQIGAPPEDDDEVKEIETEDAPEDPKGKKASGSSAPQAGAACTVAATIKYTTSGDVTTASINSTAVAWFTKGAYTVRMTGPSRTLSAGVTGVPAVTTTMWIRTLATPFDPVTMGTTARSAWLNAARAVNCVTGTSDILGLAYQYIEGASKDAGYANGADYHDYLGLAWDPIDANIIAADTTQLGKIDCSGYLRLLFGQHANFLYNGVEAKIPMSLYVAGTLTRSSKDQYQSGPGKIIVPFRTQPTGATAFNGTPTATELAAIEVGDIVFFDSSCDYSVSTPACGTDWTSIGHTGIYVGRDTANNARFISSRSTANGPTVANTGGWSVFNNATGVSGTYPKRFRGARRF
;
A
#
# COMPACT_ATOMS: atom_id res chain seq x y z
N MET A 1 -23.35 38.09 -39.64
CA MET A 1 -24.75 38.33 -39.23
C MET A 1 -25.45 37.01 -39.03
N PHE A 2 -25.43 36.44 -37.82
CA PHE A 2 -26.28 35.30 -37.45
C PHE A 2 -26.68 35.47 -35.98
N ARG A 3 -28.00 35.41 -35.75
CA ARG A 3 -28.71 35.75 -34.51
C ARG A 3 -28.60 34.62 -33.50
N VAL A 4 -28.33 34.97 -32.24
CA VAL A 4 -28.50 34.09 -31.07
C VAL A 4 -29.92 34.30 -30.54
N SER A 5 -30.72 33.24 -30.47
CA SER A 5 -32.05 33.25 -29.83
C SER A 5 -31.92 32.66 -28.42
N ALA A 6 -32.24 33.47 -27.41
CA ALA A 6 -32.37 33.06 -26.02
C ALA A 6 -33.78 32.50 -25.78
N ILE A 7 -33.87 31.34 -25.14
CA ILE A 7 -35.13 30.72 -24.69
C ILE A 7 -35.28 31.01 -23.19
N PHE A 8 -36.31 31.78 -22.85
CA PHE A 8 -36.78 32.06 -21.50
C PHE A 8 -37.65 30.89 -21.00
N PHE A 9 -37.40 30.39 -19.79
CA PHE A 9 -38.31 29.52 -19.04
C PHE A 9 -39.02 30.34 -17.95
N PRO A 10 -40.36 30.24 -17.78
CA PRO A 10 -41.08 31.01 -16.79
C PRO A 10 -40.99 30.36 -15.39
N CYS A 11 -40.78 31.23 -14.42
CA CYS A 11 -40.80 30.96 -12.98
C CYS A 11 -42.24 30.67 -12.53
N LEU A 12 -42.47 29.51 -11.91
CA LEU A 12 -43.76 29.16 -11.33
C LEU A 12 -43.73 29.53 -9.83
N THR A 13 -44.48 30.56 -9.47
CA THR A 13 -44.75 31.00 -8.10
C THR A 13 -45.71 30.03 -7.40
N LEU A 14 -45.31 29.49 -6.25
CA LEU A 14 -46.23 28.90 -5.28
C LEU A 14 -46.15 29.70 -3.98
N ALA A 15 -47.21 30.45 -3.71
CA ALA A 15 -47.42 31.16 -2.45
C ALA A 15 -48.27 30.26 -1.52
N ALA A 16 -47.81 30.10 -0.28
CA ALA A 16 -48.63 29.61 0.83
C ALA A 16 -48.33 30.45 2.08
N SER A 17 -49.39 30.82 2.77
CA SER A 17 -49.49 31.89 3.77
C SER A 17 -49.47 31.39 5.23
N LEU A 18 -48.59 32.02 6.04
CA LEU A 18 -48.78 32.53 7.43
C LEU A 18 -49.02 31.54 8.62
N PRO A 19 -48.81 31.93 9.90
CA PRO A 19 -48.04 33.05 10.48
C PRO A 19 -47.18 32.70 11.74
N GLY A 20 -46.24 33.60 12.08
CA GLY A 20 -46.03 34.03 13.48
C GLY A 20 -44.91 33.38 14.29
N CYS A 21 -43.76 34.04 14.35
CA CYS A 21 -43.17 34.55 15.60
C CYS A 21 -41.89 35.32 15.29
N LEU A 22 -41.97 36.64 15.44
CA LEU A 22 -40.86 37.60 15.50
C LEU A 22 -40.23 37.54 16.89
N LEU A 23 -38.92 37.31 16.97
CA LEU A 23 -37.94 37.88 17.91
C LEU A 23 -36.56 37.52 17.31
N ASP A 24 -35.83 38.42 16.66
CA ASP A 24 -35.04 39.55 17.16
C ASP A 24 -33.53 39.21 17.22
N VAL A 25 -32.78 40.14 16.61
CA VAL A 25 -31.35 40.49 16.72
C VAL A 25 -30.29 39.62 16.04
N GLU A 26 -29.68 40.26 15.04
CA GLU A 26 -28.42 39.96 14.38
C GLU A 26 -27.23 40.01 15.36
N GLU A 27 -26.35 39.00 15.31
CA GLU A 27 -24.91 39.20 15.50
C GLU A 27 -24.16 38.44 14.40
N PRO A 28 -23.11 39.02 13.77
CA PRO A 28 -22.31 38.33 12.79
C PRO A 28 -21.36 37.36 13.48
N LEU A 29 -21.40 36.08 13.09
CA LEU A 29 -20.40 35.10 13.48
C LEU A 29 -19.05 35.49 12.90
N ASP A 30 -18.12 35.82 13.79
CA ASP A 30 -16.70 36.03 13.57
C ASP A 30 -16.05 34.71 13.08
N ILE A 31 -15.87 34.59 11.77
CA ILE A 31 -15.11 33.49 11.15
C ILE A 31 -13.63 33.87 11.18
N ALA A 32 -13.05 33.85 12.38
CA ALA A 32 -11.62 34.04 12.57
C ALA A 32 -11.14 33.29 13.83
N GLN A 33 -11.35 31.98 13.90
CA GLN A 33 -10.56 31.05 14.72
C GLN A 33 -11.03 29.60 14.50
N ILE A 34 -10.77 29.04 13.32
CA ILE A 34 -10.61 27.58 13.22
C ILE A 34 -9.12 27.36 13.47
N GLY A 35 -8.79 26.98 14.70
CA GLY A 35 -7.44 26.60 15.08
C GLY A 35 -6.90 25.54 14.12
N ALA A 36 -5.58 25.57 13.92
CA ALA A 36 -4.87 24.52 13.22
C ALA A 36 -5.33 23.14 13.73
N PRO A 37 -5.48 22.14 12.85
CA PRO A 37 -5.78 20.78 13.30
C PRO A 37 -4.70 20.36 14.31
N PRO A 38 -5.07 19.61 15.36
CA PRO A 38 -4.11 19.15 16.35
C PRO A 38 -3.00 18.34 15.66
N GLU A 39 -1.75 18.76 15.89
CA GLU A 39 -0.54 18.05 15.50
C GLU A 39 -0.38 16.77 16.35
N ASP A 40 -1.28 15.80 16.20
CA ASP A 40 -1.14 14.45 16.77
C ASP A 40 -0.52 13.48 15.73
N ASP A 41 0.41 13.98 14.91
CA ASP A 41 1.22 13.19 13.97
C ASP A 41 2.44 12.54 14.65
N ASP A 42 2.26 12.09 15.90
CA ASP A 42 3.22 11.22 16.57
C ASP A 42 3.12 9.80 15.98
N GLU A 43 3.55 9.63 14.73
CA GLU A 43 4.05 8.33 14.30
C GLU A 43 5.20 7.99 15.26
N VAL A 44 4.97 6.99 16.12
CA VAL A 44 5.86 6.62 17.21
C VAL A 44 7.26 6.46 16.63
N LYS A 45 8.20 7.30 17.08
CA LYS A 45 9.59 7.29 16.59
C LYS A 45 10.11 5.86 16.50
N GLU A 46 10.52 5.44 15.31
CA GLU A 46 11.12 4.13 15.07
C GLU A 46 12.32 3.94 16.02
N ILE A 47 12.24 3.00 16.96
CA ILE A 47 13.38 2.58 17.78
C ILE A 47 14.15 1.52 16.98
N GLU A 48 15.10 1.96 16.16
CA GLU A 48 16.01 1.07 15.44
C GLU A 48 17.27 0.85 16.29
N THR A 49 17.68 -0.42 16.47
CA THR A 49 18.89 -0.79 17.23
C THR A 49 20.12 -0.69 16.32
N GLU A 50 21.18 -0.03 16.77
CA GLU A 50 22.39 0.32 16.00
C GLU A 50 23.28 -0.87 15.56
N ASP A 51 22.92 -2.12 15.86
CA ASP A 51 23.82 -3.28 15.72
C ASP A 51 23.60 -4.15 14.46
N ALA A 52 22.88 -3.67 13.44
CA ALA A 52 22.78 -4.41 12.18
C ALA A 52 24.06 -4.23 11.35
N PRO A 53 24.73 -5.30 10.88
CA PRO A 53 25.91 -5.16 10.04
C PRO A 53 25.55 -4.45 8.72
N GLU A 54 26.29 -3.38 8.41
CA GLU A 54 26.18 -2.67 7.13
C GLU A 54 26.66 -3.56 5.98
N ASP A 55 25.83 -3.71 4.95
CA ASP A 55 26.26 -4.32 3.69
C ASP A 55 27.19 -3.34 2.92
N PRO A 56 28.33 -3.81 2.34
CA PRO A 56 29.28 -2.92 1.70
C PRO A 56 28.72 -2.29 0.42
N LYS A 57 28.74 -0.95 0.35
CA LYS A 57 28.31 -0.14 -0.81
C LYS A 57 29.17 -0.46 -2.04
N GLY A 58 28.60 -1.18 -3.02
CA GLY A 58 29.27 -1.66 -4.22
C GLY A 58 28.60 -1.26 -5.55
N LYS A 59 29.45 -1.02 -6.57
CA LYS A 59 29.14 -0.46 -7.91
C LYS A 59 27.96 -1.09 -8.65
N LYS A 60 27.30 -0.24 -9.46
CA LYS A 60 26.17 -0.54 -10.37
C LYS A 60 26.47 -1.69 -11.34
N ALA A 61 25.59 -2.69 -11.36
CA ALA A 61 25.44 -3.64 -12.46
C ALA A 61 23.97 -3.61 -12.92
N SER A 62 23.72 -2.95 -14.05
CA SER A 62 22.39 -2.84 -14.65
C SER A 62 22.04 -4.10 -15.43
N GLY A 63 20.94 -4.75 -15.07
CA GLY A 63 20.39 -5.88 -15.83
C GLY A 63 19.01 -6.31 -15.36
N SER A 64 17.96 -5.54 -15.71
CA SER A 64 16.59 -6.08 -15.71
C SER A 64 16.40 -6.85 -17.01
N SER A 65 16.17 -8.17 -16.94
CA SER A 65 15.79 -8.94 -18.12
C SER A 65 14.35 -8.62 -18.52
N ALA A 66 14.10 -8.48 -19.82
CA ALA A 66 12.77 -8.21 -20.35
C ALA A 66 11.84 -9.43 -20.16
N PRO A 67 10.54 -9.23 -19.85
CA PRO A 67 9.59 -10.33 -19.77
C PRO A 67 9.47 -11.05 -21.13
N GLN A 68 9.67 -12.37 -21.15
CA GLN A 68 9.40 -13.17 -22.35
C GLN A 68 7.89 -13.37 -22.52
N ALA A 69 7.34 -12.94 -23.65
CA ALA A 69 5.94 -13.11 -24.00
C ALA A 69 5.64 -14.60 -24.27
N GLY A 70 4.92 -15.24 -23.35
CA GLY A 70 4.42 -16.61 -23.48
C GLY A 70 2.90 -16.69 -23.34
N ALA A 71 2.34 -17.90 -23.20
CA ALA A 71 0.90 -18.15 -23.01
C ALA A 71 0.26 -17.36 -21.84
N ALA A 72 1.08 -16.88 -20.90
CA ALA A 72 0.67 -16.01 -19.80
C ALA A 72 0.08 -14.65 -20.26
N CYS A 73 0.36 -14.23 -21.49
CA CYS A 73 0.00 -12.92 -22.05
C CYS A 73 -1.18 -12.96 -23.03
N THR A 74 -1.53 -14.15 -23.52
CA THR A 74 -2.54 -14.30 -24.57
C THR A 74 -3.93 -14.06 -24.01
N VAL A 75 -4.75 -13.32 -24.75
CA VAL A 75 -6.18 -13.16 -24.47
C VAL A 75 -6.81 -14.53 -24.38
N ALA A 76 -7.44 -14.81 -23.24
CA ALA A 76 -8.16 -16.07 -23.06
C ALA A 76 -9.61 -15.90 -23.51
N ALA A 77 -10.05 -16.79 -24.41
CA ALA A 77 -11.44 -16.84 -24.86
C ALA A 77 -12.40 -17.25 -23.72
N THR A 78 -11.94 -18.14 -22.83
CA THR A 78 -12.73 -18.61 -21.68
C THR A 78 -11.89 -18.53 -20.41
N ILE A 79 -12.43 -17.82 -19.41
CA ILE A 79 -11.87 -17.76 -18.06
C ILE A 79 -12.93 -18.31 -17.11
N LYS A 80 -12.58 -19.35 -16.35
CA LYS A 80 -13.45 -19.91 -15.32
C LYS A 80 -13.17 -19.20 -14.00
N TYR A 81 -14.23 -18.87 -13.26
CA TYR A 81 -14.11 -18.30 -11.92
C TYR A 81 -14.70 -19.26 -10.88
N THR A 82 -13.97 -19.47 -9.80
CA THR A 82 -14.45 -20.20 -8.62
C THR A 82 -14.24 -19.32 -7.39
N THR A 83 -15.28 -19.15 -6.58
CA THR A 83 -15.21 -18.38 -5.33
C THR A 83 -15.21 -19.31 -4.13
N SER A 84 -14.28 -19.11 -3.21
CA SER A 84 -14.23 -19.80 -1.91
C SER A 84 -13.97 -18.76 -0.82
N GLY A 85 -14.93 -18.60 0.09
CA GLY A 85 -14.94 -17.48 1.03
C GLY A 85 -14.85 -16.15 0.28
N ASP A 86 -13.88 -15.32 0.65
CA ASP A 86 -13.65 -14.01 0.02
C ASP A 86 -12.73 -14.05 -1.21
N VAL A 87 -12.21 -15.22 -1.60
CA VAL A 87 -11.28 -15.33 -2.72
C VAL A 87 -12.00 -15.84 -3.96
N THR A 88 -11.97 -15.07 -5.04
CA THR A 88 -12.35 -15.54 -6.37
C THR A 88 -11.09 -15.84 -7.18
N THR A 89 -10.91 -17.12 -7.52
CA THR A 89 -9.81 -17.60 -8.37
C THR A 89 -10.26 -17.64 -9.81
N ALA A 90 -9.48 -17.03 -10.71
CA ALA A 90 -9.62 -17.14 -12.15
C ALA A 90 -8.71 -18.25 -12.70
N SER A 91 -9.24 -19.10 -13.57
CA SER A 91 -8.49 -20.19 -14.19
C SER A 91 -8.67 -20.22 -15.71
N ILE A 92 -7.57 -20.51 -16.41
CA ILE A 92 -7.52 -20.74 -17.86
C ILE A 92 -7.00 -22.17 -18.07
N ASN A 93 -7.71 -22.99 -18.83
CA ASN A 93 -7.34 -24.41 -19.06
C ASN A 93 -7.05 -25.16 -17.74
N SER A 94 -7.87 -24.92 -16.71
CA SER A 94 -7.73 -25.46 -15.35
C SER A 94 -6.51 -24.98 -14.55
N THR A 95 -5.66 -24.12 -15.10
CA THR A 95 -4.56 -23.47 -14.38
C THR A 95 -5.05 -22.17 -13.75
N ALA A 96 -4.84 -21.98 -12.44
CA ALA A 96 -5.12 -20.71 -11.77
C ALA A 96 -4.17 -19.62 -12.29
N VAL A 97 -4.73 -18.46 -12.65
CA VAL A 97 -3.97 -17.35 -13.24
C VAL A 97 -4.17 -16.03 -12.51
N ALA A 98 -5.22 -15.88 -11.70
CA ALA A 98 -5.43 -14.70 -10.88
C ALA A 98 -6.28 -14.99 -9.64
N TRP A 99 -6.09 -14.17 -8.62
CA TRP A 99 -6.79 -14.23 -7.35
C TRP A 99 -7.29 -12.83 -6.99
N PHE A 100 -8.61 -12.71 -6.91
CA PHE A 100 -9.31 -11.52 -6.47
C PHE A 100 -9.75 -11.75 -5.03
N THR A 101 -9.62 -10.75 -4.16
CA THR A 101 -10.08 -10.83 -2.77
C THR A 101 -11.22 -9.84 -2.58
N LYS A 102 -12.36 -10.27 -2.03
CA LYS A 102 -13.51 -9.40 -1.78
C LYS A 102 -13.09 -8.23 -0.88
N GLY A 103 -13.46 -7.02 -1.28
CA GLY A 103 -13.08 -5.76 -0.64
C GLY A 103 -11.71 -5.21 -1.05
N ALA A 104 -10.86 -6.01 -1.70
CA ALA A 104 -9.51 -5.61 -2.07
C ALA A 104 -9.48 -4.89 -3.43
N TYR A 105 -8.64 -3.86 -3.56
CA TYR A 105 -8.30 -3.22 -4.83
C TYR A 105 -7.25 -4.02 -5.61
N THR A 106 -6.36 -4.72 -4.89
CA THR A 106 -5.27 -5.46 -5.50
C THR A 106 -5.74 -6.81 -6.03
N VAL A 107 -5.22 -7.16 -7.21
CA VAL A 107 -5.39 -8.48 -7.83
C VAL A 107 -4.02 -9.06 -8.09
N ARG A 108 -3.76 -10.20 -7.46
CA ARG A 108 -2.57 -11.00 -7.74
C ARG A 108 -2.82 -11.86 -8.97
N MET A 109 -1.87 -11.89 -9.89
CA MET A 109 -1.95 -12.74 -11.09
C MET A 109 -0.61 -13.32 -11.48
N THR A 110 -0.63 -14.47 -12.13
CA THR A 110 0.55 -15.04 -12.77
C THR A 110 0.81 -14.36 -14.10
N GLY A 111 2.09 -14.17 -14.41
CA GLY A 111 2.57 -13.54 -15.64
C GLY A 111 3.96 -14.05 -16.02
N PRO A 112 4.63 -13.37 -16.98
CA PRO A 112 6.02 -13.66 -17.30
C PRO A 112 6.90 -13.62 -16.04
N SER A 113 7.86 -14.54 -15.97
CA SER A 113 8.90 -14.51 -14.93
C SER A 113 9.79 -13.28 -15.12
N ARG A 114 10.18 -12.65 -14.01
CA ARG A 114 11.08 -11.50 -13.97
C ARG A 114 11.87 -11.49 -12.67
N THR A 115 12.99 -10.79 -12.69
CA THR A 115 13.79 -10.51 -11.50
C THR A 115 13.68 -9.03 -11.17
N LEU A 116 13.17 -8.74 -9.98
CA LEU A 116 13.10 -7.41 -9.41
C LEU A 116 14.40 -7.15 -8.65
N SER A 117 15.13 -6.09 -9.00
CA SER A 117 16.43 -5.76 -8.41
C SER A 117 16.73 -4.28 -8.59
N ALA A 118 17.45 -3.68 -7.64
CA ALA A 118 18.04 -2.35 -7.80
C ALA A 118 19.29 -2.36 -8.72
N GLY A 119 19.86 -3.53 -9.02
CA GLY A 119 21.14 -3.63 -9.74
C GLY A 119 22.35 -3.14 -8.93
N VAL A 120 22.23 -3.14 -7.60
CA VAL A 120 23.24 -2.68 -6.65
C VAL A 120 23.69 -3.87 -5.80
N THR A 121 24.99 -3.96 -5.54
CA THR A 121 25.55 -5.03 -4.72
C THR A 121 25.07 -4.87 -3.27
N GLY A 122 24.71 -5.97 -2.62
CA GLY A 122 24.16 -5.96 -1.25
C GLY A 122 22.64 -5.81 -1.19
N VAL A 123 21.99 -5.35 -2.27
CA VAL A 123 20.52 -5.20 -2.30
C VAL A 123 19.86 -6.48 -2.84
N PRO A 124 19.05 -7.20 -2.04
CA PRO A 124 18.45 -8.46 -2.47
C PRO A 124 17.53 -8.33 -3.69
N ALA A 125 17.65 -9.29 -4.60
CA ALA A 125 16.75 -9.44 -5.74
C ALA A 125 15.66 -10.48 -5.47
N VAL A 126 14.47 -10.26 -6.03
CA VAL A 126 13.33 -11.20 -5.96
C VAL A 126 12.97 -11.66 -7.38
N THR A 127 13.02 -12.95 -7.62
CA THR A 127 12.55 -13.55 -8.89
C THR A 127 11.15 -14.10 -8.70
N THR A 128 10.21 -13.65 -9.54
CA THR A 128 8.79 -13.96 -9.37
C THR A 128 8.05 -14.02 -10.71
N THR A 129 6.99 -14.83 -10.74
CA THR A 129 5.97 -14.82 -11.80
C THR A 129 4.71 -14.07 -11.36
N MET A 130 4.70 -13.51 -10.14
CA MET A 130 3.56 -12.77 -9.61
C MET A 130 3.59 -11.32 -10.05
N TRP A 131 2.40 -10.84 -10.40
CA TRP A 131 2.11 -9.47 -10.81
C TRP A 131 0.91 -8.96 -10.00
N ILE A 132 0.98 -7.71 -9.54
CA ILE A 132 -0.02 -7.08 -8.69
C ILE A 132 -0.58 -5.85 -9.39
N ARG A 133 -1.83 -5.93 -9.83
CA ARG A 133 -2.53 -4.83 -10.51
C ARG A 133 -3.67 -4.31 -9.63
N THR A 134 -4.03 -3.05 -9.84
CA THR A 134 -5.04 -2.35 -9.03
C THR A 134 -6.35 -2.22 -9.81
N LEU A 135 -7.47 -2.50 -9.16
CA LEU A 135 -8.82 -2.20 -9.64
C LEU A 135 -9.18 -0.74 -9.33
N ALA A 136 -10.10 -0.14 -10.09
CA ALA A 136 -10.57 1.23 -9.80
C ALA A 136 -11.50 1.30 -8.58
N THR A 137 -12.08 0.16 -8.18
CA THR A 137 -12.95 0.03 -7.00
C THR A 137 -12.61 -1.27 -6.27
N PRO A 138 -12.96 -1.39 -4.97
CA PRO A 138 -12.86 -2.65 -4.25
C PRO A 138 -13.53 -3.78 -5.03
N PHE A 139 -12.89 -4.95 -5.09
CA PHE A 139 -13.46 -6.11 -5.74
C PHE A 139 -14.69 -6.60 -4.97
N ASP A 140 -15.83 -6.71 -5.64
CA ASP A 140 -16.97 -7.48 -5.16
C ASP A 140 -17.43 -8.42 -6.29
N PRO A 141 -17.44 -9.75 -6.06
CA PRO A 141 -17.85 -10.68 -7.09
C PRO A 141 -19.32 -10.56 -7.51
N VAL A 142 -20.15 -9.88 -6.72
CA VAL A 142 -21.57 -9.61 -6.99
C VAL A 142 -21.73 -8.43 -7.96
N THR A 143 -20.96 -7.35 -7.76
CA THR A 143 -21.08 -6.12 -8.58
C THR A 143 -20.21 -6.18 -9.84
N MET A 144 -19.02 -6.80 -9.76
CA MET A 144 -18.15 -6.99 -10.91
C MET A 144 -18.49 -8.31 -11.63
N GLY A 145 -19.48 -8.28 -12.52
CA GLY A 145 -19.92 -9.44 -13.28
C GLY A 145 -18.82 -10.12 -14.11
N THR A 146 -18.99 -11.40 -14.42
CA THR A 146 -17.99 -12.25 -15.10
C THR A 146 -17.45 -11.64 -16.40
N THR A 147 -18.31 -11.01 -17.21
CA THR A 147 -17.87 -10.38 -18.48
C THR A 147 -16.90 -9.22 -18.23
N ALA A 148 -17.25 -8.30 -17.32
CA ALA A 148 -16.38 -7.18 -16.96
C ALA A 148 -15.07 -7.66 -16.31
N ARG A 149 -15.17 -8.69 -15.46
CA ARG A 149 -14.01 -9.33 -14.81
C ARG A 149 -13.06 -9.99 -15.81
N SER A 150 -13.58 -10.70 -16.80
CA SER A 150 -12.78 -11.32 -17.87
C SER A 150 -12.10 -10.28 -18.75
N ALA A 151 -12.83 -9.22 -19.13
CA ALA A 151 -12.27 -8.13 -19.92
C ALA A 151 -11.14 -7.41 -19.18
N TRP A 152 -11.35 -7.09 -17.90
CA TRP A 152 -10.32 -6.49 -17.04
C TRP A 152 -9.10 -7.40 -16.91
N LEU A 153 -9.31 -8.70 -16.62
CA LEU A 153 -8.19 -9.64 -16.41
C LEU A 153 -7.39 -9.86 -17.69
N ASN A 154 -8.03 -9.92 -18.85
CA ASN A 154 -7.31 -10.01 -20.13
C ASN A 154 -6.48 -8.74 -20.41
N ALA A 155 -7.01 -7.55 -20.13
CA ALA A 155 -6.27 -6.30 -20.27
C ALA A 155 -5.07 -6.23 -19.30
N ALA A 156 -5.28 -6.58 -18.03
CA ALA A 156 -4.25 -6.61 -17.00
C ALA A 156 -3.12 -7.61 -17.34
N ARG A 157 -3.47 -8.80 -17.86
CA ARG A 157 -2.49 -9.79 -18.31
C ARG A 157 -1.72 -9.35 -19.56
N ALA A 158 -2.38 -8.67 -20.50
CA ALA A 158 -1.73 -8.15 -21.70
C ALA A 158 -0.66 -7.11 -21.35
N VAL A 159 -0.98 -6.17 -20.44
CA VAL A 159 -0.02 -5.13 -20.04
C VAL A 159 1.19 -5.70 -19.30
N ASN A 160 1.06 -6.79 -18.53
CA ASN A 160 2.21 -7.46 -17.88
C ASN A 160 3.32 -7.91 -18.86
N CYS A 161 3.02 -7.99 -20.15
CA CYS A 161 3.95 -8.44 -21.16
C CYS A 161 4.48 -7.30 -22.03
N VAL A 162 4.04 -6.07 -21.77
CA VAL A 162 4.56 -4.87 -22.41
C VAL A 162 5.81 -4.43 -21.64
N THR A 163 6.95 -4.40 -22.32
CA THR A 163 8.22 -3.93 -21.77
C THR A 163 8.08 -2.52 -21.18
N GLY A 164 8.66 -2.29 -20.01
CA GLY A 164 8.65 -1.00 -19.33
C GLY A 164 7.40 -0.75 -18.47
N THR A 165 6.37 -1.60 -18.53
CA THR A 165 5.23 -1.45 -17.64
C THR A 165 5.53 -2.04 -16.27
N SER A 166 5.32 -1.23 -15.23
CA SER A 166 5.50 -1.66 -13.84
C SER A 166 4.15 -1.92 -13.21
N ASP A 167 4.04 -3.04 -12.51
CA ASP A 167 2.98 -3.30 -11.55
C ASP A 167 3.43 -2.81 -10.16
N ILE A 168 2.66 -3.06 -9.09
CA ILE A 168 3.04 -2.58 -7.75
C ILE A 168 4.44 -3.06 -7.32
N LEU A 169 4.81 -4.31 -7.62
CA LEU A 169 6.12 -4.84 -7.22
C LEU A 169 7.26 -4.18 -7.99
N GLY A 170 7.07 -3.98 -9.30
CA GLY A 170 8.03 -3.24 -10.13
C GLY A 170 8.18 -1.80 -9.67
N LEU A 171 7.08 -1.14 -9.30
CA LEU A 171 7.11 0.21 -8.75
C LEU A 171 7.84 0.25 -7.41
N ALA A 172 7.58 -0.71 -6.52
CA ALA A 172 8.25 -0.79 -5.22
C ALA A 172 9.78 -0.82 -5.36
N TYR A 173 10.29 -1.63 -6.29
CA TYR A 173 11.72 -1.72 -6.55
C TYR A 173 12.34 -0.47 -7.22
N GLN A 174 11.55 0.49 -7.72
CA GLN A 174 12.11 1.71 -8.30
C GLN A 174 12.61 2.70 -7.25
N TYR A 175 12.08 2.63 -6.02
CA TYR A 175 12.34 3.58 -4.94
C TYR A 175 13.32 3.09 -3.89
N ILE A 176 13.79 1.84 -3.99
CA ILE A 176 14.74 1.30 -3.02
C ILE A 176 16.15 1.84 -3.25
N GLU A 177 17.00 1.66 -2.22
CA GLU A 177 18.39 2.11 -2.22
C GLU A 177 19.15 1.82 -3.54
N GLY A 178 19.67 2.88 -4.14
CA GLY A 178 20.43 2.88 -5.39
C GLY A 178 19.65 2.60 -6.68
N ALA A 179 18.32 2.44 -6.60
CA ALA A 179 17.45 2.36 -7.77
C ALA A 179 17.27 3.73 -8.46
N SER A 180 16.56 3.75 -9.59
CA SER A 180 16.42 4.97 -10.41
C SER A 180 15.66 6.11 -9.73
N LYS A 181 14.78 5.79 -8.77
CA LYS A 181 13.97 6.74 -8.02
C LYS A 181 14.22 6.61 -6.51
N ASP A 182 15.43 6.19 -6.14
CA ASP A 182 15.87 6.07 -4.75
C ASP A 182 15.41 7.30 -3.93
N ALA A 183 14.69 7.02 -2.85
CA ALA A 183 14.08 8.04 -2.01
C ALA A 183 14.88 8.18 -0.71
N GLY A 184 15.01 9.40 -0.20
CA GLY A 184 15.49 9.64 1.16
C GLY A 184 14.44 9.27 2.20
N TYR A 185 14.81 9.35 3.48
CA TYR A 185 13.86 9.25 4.59
C TYR A 185 13.67 10.58 5.31
N ALA A 186 12.42 10.87 5.67
CA ALA A 186 12.07 11.85 6.69
C ALA A 186 10.81 11.35 7.38
N ASN A 187 10.81 11.32 8.72
CA ASN A 187 9.64 10.95 9.51
C ASN A 187 8.51 11.95 9.24
N GLY A 188 7.30 11.46 8.93
CA GLY A 188 6.18 12.32 8.56
C GLY A 188 6.14 12.71 7.08
N ALA A 189 7.13 12.33 6.25
CA ALA A 189 7.11 12.62 4.81
C ALA A 189 6.18 11.70 4.03
N ASP A 190 5.25 12.29 3.28
CA ASP A 190 4.30 11.58 2.44
C ASP A 190 4.68 11.60 0.96
N TYR A 191 3.90 10.92 0.11
CA TYR A 191 4.09 10.89 -1.33
C TYR A 191 4.11 12.28 -1.98
N HIS A 192 3.35 13.23 -1.43
CA HIS A 192 3.24 14.57 -1.98
C HIS A 192 4.50 15.40 -1.67
N ASP A 193 5.14 15.16 -0.52
CA ASP A 193 6.42 15.75 -0.17
C ASP A 193 7.53 15.21 -1.07
N TYR A 194 7.58 13.88 -1.23
CA TYR A 194 8.51 13.23 -2.15
C TYR A 194 8.45 13.84 -3.56
N LEU A 195 7.24 14.09 -4.08
CA LEU A 195 7.03 14.63 -5.42
C LEU A 195 7.08 16.16 -5.50
N GLY A 196 7.05 16.88 -4.37
CA GLY A 196 6.93 18.34 -4.35
C GLY A 196 5.59 18.86 -4.90
N LEU A 197 4.49 18.15 -4.64
CA LEU A 197 3.15 18.46 -5.14
C LEU A 197 2.21 18.84 -3.99
N ALA A 198 1.26 19.73 -4.26
CA ALA A 198 0.13 19.91 -3.35
C ALA A 198 -0.83 18.72 -3.47
N TRP A 199 -1.43 18.30 -2.36
CA TRP A 199 -2.42 17.24 -2.29
C TRP A 199 -3.75 17.79 -1.78
N ASP A 200 -4.85 17.43 -2.43
CA ASP A 200 -6.22 17.74 -2.01
C ASP A 200 -6.89 16.48 -1.39
N PRO A 201 -6.76 16.25 -0.07
CA PRO A 201 -7.44 15.15 0.62
C PRO A 201 -8.96 15.29 0.56
N ILE A 202 -9.67 14.17 0.58
CA ILE A 202 -11.15 14.16 0.64
C ILE A 202 -11.71 14.67 1.98
N ASP A 203 -10.89 14.73 3.01
CA ASP A 203 -11.25 14.96 4.42
C ASP A 203 -10.48 16.11 5.07
N ALA A 204 -9.74 16.90 4.28
CA ALA A 204 -9.05 18.10 4.76
C ALA A 204 -8.91 19.14 3.63
N ASN A 205 -8.36 20.31 3.97
CA ASN A 205 -7.96 21.29 2.97
C ASN A 205 -6.70 20.84 2.23
N ILE A 206 -6.43 21.48 1.09
CA ILE A 206 -5.20 21.28 0.32
C ILE A 206 -3.98 21.37 1.24
N ILE A 207 -3.16 20.32 1.21
CA ILE A 207 -1.90 20.20 1.93
C ILE A 207 -0.77 20.50 0.93
N ALA A 208 0.03 21.52 1.24
CA ALA A 208 1.22 21.84 0.45
C ALA A 208 2.36 20.86 0.79
N ALA A 209 3.19 20.53 -0.20
CA ALA A 209 4.42 19.78 0.06
C ALA A 209 5.39 20.57 0.95
N ASP A 210 5.98 19.89 1.93
CA ASP A 210 7.14 20.39 2.65
C ASP A 210 8.37 20.30 1.74
N THR A 211 8.82 21.45 1.25
CA THR A 211 9.99 21.54 0.37
C THR A 211 11.28 21.00 0.99
N THR A 212 11.38 20.92 2.32
CA THR A 212 12.55 20.33 3.01
C THR A 212 12.56 18.79 2.95
N GLN A 213 11.43 18.20 2.56
CA GLN A 213 11.19 16.76 2.43
C GLN A 213 11.13 16.31 0.96
N LEU A 214 11.50 17.19 0.01
CA LEU A 214 11.58 16.84 -1.40
C LEU A 214 12.46 15.59 -1.61
N GLY A 215 11.91 14.59 -2.30
CA GLY A 215 12.56 13.31 -2.55
C GLY A 215 12.70 12.40 -1.31
N LYS A 216 12.05 12.71 -0.19
CA LYS A 216 12.03 11.89 1.04
C LYS A 216 10.65 11.31 1.29
N ILE A 217 10.60 10.15 1.94
CA ILE A 217 9.34 9.46 2.23
C ILE A 217 9.47 8.52 3.44
N ASP A 218 8.44 8.46 4.29
CA ASP A 218 8.38 7.49 5.40
C ASP A 218 7.68 6.18 5.01
N CYS A 219 7.49 5.28 5.99
CA CYS A 219 7.01 3.92 5.75
C CYS A 219 5.58 3.88 5.20
N SER A 220 4.67 4.70 5.75
CA SER A 220 3.26 4.72 5.39
C SER A 220 3.00 5.62 4.17
N GLY A 221 3.75 6.71 4.04
CA GLY A 221 3.80 7.56 2.84
C GLY A 221 4.31 6.79 1.62
N TYR A 222 5.26 5.86 1.81
CA TYR A 222 5.75 5.00 0.74
C TYR A 222 4.63 4.12 0.16
N LEU A 223 3.76 3.56 1.00
CA LEU A 223 2.59 2.82 0.51
C LEU A 223 1.61 3.75 -0.23
N ARG A 224 1.43 4.98 0.25
CA ARG A 224 0.60 5.99 -0.43
C ARG A 224 1.14 6.37 -1.81
N LEU A 225 2.45 6.45 -1.96
CA LEU A 225 3.10 6.62 -3.26
C LEU A 225 2.77 5.43 -4.18
N LEU A 226 2.96 4.20 -3.71
CA LEU A 226 2.77 3.00 -4.54
C LEU A 226 1.32 2.73 -4.95
N PHE A 227 0.39 2.84 -4.01
CA PHE A 227 -1.00 2.40 -4.21
C PHE A 227 -1.97 3.55 -4.47
N GLY A 228 -1.69 4.72 -3.93
CA GLY A 228 -2.56 5.89 -4.03
C GLY A 228 -2.18 6.85 -5.15
N GLN A 229 -0.89 7.07 -5.38
CA GLN A 229 -0.43 8.01 -6.40
C GLN A 229 -0.17 7.36 -7.76
N HIS A 230 0.48 6.19 -7.79
CA HIS A 230 0.74 5.49 -9.05
C HIS A 230 -0.50 4.78 -9.58
N ALA A 231 -0.81 5.03 -10.85
CA ALA A 231 -1.64 4.11 -11.64
C ALA A 231 -0.74 3.09 -12.31
N ASN A 232 -0.86 1.82 -11.92
CA ASN A 232 -0.01 0.77 -12.50
C ASN A 232 -0.50 0.26 -13.86
N PHE A 233 -1.76 0.52 -14.25
CA PHE A 233 -2.21 0.45 -15.64
C PHE A 233 -3.54 1.18 -15.83
N LEU A 234 -3.90 1.43 -17.10
CA LEU A 234 -5.19 2.01 -17.47
C LEU A 234 -6.13 0.91 -17.99
N TYR A 235 -7.37 0.93 -17.53
CA TYR A 235 -8.43 0.07 -18.05
C TYR A 235 -9.61 0.94 -18.52
N ASN A 236 -9.98 0.83 -19.80
CA ASN A 236 -11.02 1.65 -20.43
C ASN A 236 -10.84 3.17 -20.22
N GLY A 237 -9.60 3.64 -20.28
CA GLY A 237 -9.26 5.06 -20.09
C GLY A 237 -9.29 5.54 -18.63
N VAL A 238 -9.52 4.64 -17.68
CA VAL A 238 -9.51 4.96 -16.24
C VAL A 238 -8.20 4.49 -15.62
N GLU A 239 -7.51 5.41 -14.94
CA GLU A 239 -6.40 5.09 -14.06
C GLU A 239 -6.92 4.46 -12.76
N ALA A 240 -6.44 3.27 -12.41
CA ALA A 240 -6.78 2.64 -11.14
C ALA A 240 -5.80 3.08 -10.04
N LYS A 241 -6.34 3.75 -9.02
CA LYS A 241 -5.63 4.18 -7.81
C LYS A 241 -6.50 3.91 -6.60
N ILE A 242 -5.89 3.61 -5.46
CA ILE A 242 -6.63 3.51 -4.20
C ILE A 242 -6.90 4.94 -3.72
N PRO A 243 -8.16 5.32 -3.41
CA PRO A 243 -8.47 6.61 -2.82
C PRO A 243 -7.63 6.84 -1.56
N MET A 244 -7.16 8.07 -1.35
CA MET A 244 -6.38 8.45 -0.18
C MET A 244 -7.14 9.47 0.67
N SER A 245 -6.88 9.46 1.96
CA SER A 245 -7.38 10.44 2.92
C SER A 245 -6.41 10.56 4.09
N LEU A 246 -6.69 11.46 5.02
CA LEU A 246 -6.02 11.42 6.32
C LEU A 246 -6.61 10.30 7.19
N TYR A 247 -7.94 10.20 7.31
CA TYR A 247 -8.63 9.40 8.33
C TYR A 247 -9.88 8.63 7.85
N VAL A 248 -10.29 8.75 6.58
CA VAL A 248 -11.52 8.11 6.07
C VAL A 248 -11.35 6.60 5.92
N ALA A 249 -12.19 5.84 6.62
CA ALA A 249 -12.21 4.38 6.52
C ALA A 249 -12.48 3.88 5.10
N GLY A 250 -11.82 2.79 4.71
CA GLY A 250 -11.87 2.20 3.37
C GLY A 250 -10.98 2.89 2.33
N THR A 251 -10.23 3.93 2.72
CA THR A 251 -9.24 4.61 1.89
C THR A 251 -7.84 4.34 2.42
N LEU A 252 -6.80 4.67 1.65
CA LEU A 252 -5.43 4.59 2.10
C LEU A 252 -5.08 5.83 2.94
N THR A 253 -5.28 5.70 4.25
CA THR A 253 -5.05 6.74 5.27
C THR A 253 -3.56 7.06 5.45
N ARG A 254 -3.27 8.19 6.10
CA ARG A 254 -1.89 8.68 6.25
C ARG A 254 -1.01 7.80 7.13
N SER A 255 -1.47 7.44 8.33
CA SER A 255 -0.64 6.77 9.33
C SER A 255 -0.62 5.24 9.15
N SER A 256 0.47 4.58 9.53
CA SER A 256 0.60 3.12 9.47
C SER A 256 -0.45 2.38 10.33
N LYS A 257 -0.77 2.90 11.52
CA LYS A 257 -1.84 2.38 12.41
C LYS A 257 -3.23 2.46 11.78
N ASP A 258 -3.56 3.56 11.10
CA ASP A 258 -4.87 3.72 10.46
C ASP A 258 -4.94 2.90 9.16
N GLN A 259 -3.83 2.73 8.44
CA GLN A 259 -3.80 1.84 7.28
C GLN A 259 -4.09 0.39 7.66
N TYR A 260 -3.63 -0.04 8.84
CA TYR A 260 -4.01 -1.34 9.41
C TYR A 260 -5.51 -1.37 9.75
N GLN A 261 -5.96 -0.49 10.65
CA GLN A 261 -7.29 -0.55 11.25
C GLN A 261 -8.41 -0.21 10.26
N SER A 262 -8.20 0.84 9.47
CA SER A 262 -9.23 1.53 8.69
C SER A 262 -8.94 1.62 7.20
N GLY A 263 -7.76 1.16 6.74
CA GLY A 263 -7.40 1.05 5.33
C GLY A 263 -8.41 0.30 4.42
N PRO A 264 -8.13 0.17 3.12
CA PRO A 264 -8.96 -0.59 2.18
C PRO A 264 -8.75 -2.10 2.31
N GLY A 265 -9.63 -2.90 1.71
CA GLY A 265 -9.40 -4.34 1.60
C GLY A 265 -9.57 -5.09 2.92
N LYS A 266 -8.82 -6.18 3.07
CA LYS A 266 -9.11 -7.21 4.08
C LYS A 266 -7.90 -7.52 4.96
N ILE A 267 -8.15 -7.63 6.27
CA ILE A 267 -7.18 -8.17 7.24
C ILE A 267 -6.90 -9.64 6.93
N ILE A 268 -5.62 -9.96 6.69
CA ILE A 268 -5.12 -11.30 6.41
C ILE A 268 -4.58 -11.94 7.68
N VAL A 269 -3.82 -11.18 8.47
CA VAL A 269 -3.38 -11.57 9.80
C VAL A 269 -3.91 -10.54 10.79
N PRO A 270 -4.82 -10.93 11.72
CA PRO A 270 -5.32 -10.06 12.78
C PRO A 270 -4.20 -9.55 13.70
N PHE A 271 -4.49 -8.48 14.45
CA PHE A 271 -3.52 -7.83 15.32
C PHE A 271 -3.04 -8.82 16.37
N ARG A 272 -1.72 -8.93 16.50
CA ARG A 272 -1.07 -9.92 17.35
C ARG A 272 -0.67 -9.28 18.67
N THR A 273 -1.17 -9.85 19.76
CA THR A 273 -0.73 -9.57 21.13
C THR A 273 -0.23 -10.84 21.78
N GLN A 274 0.74 -10.74 22.69
CA GLN A 274 1.06 -11.83 23.63
C GLN A 274 -0.09 -11.93 24.64
N PRO A 275 -0.89 -13.02 24.63
CA PRO A 275 -1.94 -13.17 25.61
C PRO A 275 -1.33 -13.32 27.01
N THR A 276 -1.96 -12.69 28.01
CA THR A 276 -1.54 -12.82 29.41
C THR A 276 -1.56 -14.30 29.82
N GLY A 277 -0.44 -14.78 30.37
CA GLY A 277 -0.30 -16.16 30.83
C GLY A 277 -0.07 -17.22 29.75
N ALA A 278 -0.04 -16.85 28.46
CA ALA A 278 0.36 -17.76 27.39
C ALA A 278 1.88 -17.96 27.37
N THR A 279 2.34 -19.08 26.81
CA THR A 279 3.76 -19.29 26.50
C THR A 279 4.28 -18.11 25.68
N ALA A 280 5.43 -17.55 26.07
CA ALA A 280 6.05 -16.46 25.33
C ALA A 280 6.27 -16.87 23.87
N PHE A 281 5.67 -16.15 22.93
CA PHE A 281 5.97 -16.32 21.51
C PHE A 281 7.02 -15.29 21.11
N ASN A 282 7.97 -15.71 20.29
CA ASN A 282 9.16 -14.94 19.94
C ASN A 282 8.88 -13.76 18.97
N GLY A 283 7.63 -13.33 18.83
CA GLY A 283 7.22 -12.29 17.88
C GLY A 283 7.13 -12.73 16.42
N THR A 284 7.81 -13.80 15.98
CA THR A 284 7.89 -14.19 14.56
C THR A 284 6.53 -14.68 14.03
N PRO A 285 6.14 -14.39 12.77
CA PRO A 285 4.94 -14.99 12.19
C PRO A 285 5.02 -16.53 12.23
N THR A 286 3.92 -17.18 12.60
CA THR A 286 3.77 -18.63 12.52
C THR A 286 3.80 -19.10 11.07
N ALA A 287 4.04 -20.39 10.85
CA ALA A 287 3.98 -20.98 9.52
C ALA A 287 2.62 -20.78 8.83
N THR A 288 1.52 -20.77 9.61
CA THR A 288 0.17 -20.54 9.09
C THR A 288 -0.03 -19.08 8.68
N GLU A 289 0.39 -18.13 9.52
CA GLU A 289 0.33 -16.69 9.18
C GLU A 289 1.18 -16.40 7.95
N LEU A 290 2.42 -16.91 7.88
CA LEU A 290 3.29 -16.69 6.74
C LEU A 290 2.76 -17.33 5.45
N ALA A 291 2.02 -18.45 5.54
CA ALA A 291 1.35 -19.06 4.40
C ALA A 291 0.10 -18.28 3.94
N ALA A 292 -0.52 -17.50 4.83
CA ALA A 292 -1.66 -16.65 4.50
C ALA A 292 -1.25 -15.33 3.83
N ILE A 293 -0.06 -14.80 4.15
CA ILE A 293 0.50 -13.58 3.55
C ILE A 293 0.91 -13.86 2.09
N GLU A 294 0.39 -13.06 1.18
CA GLU A 294 0.62 -13.18 -0.26
C GLU A 294 1.39 -11.97 -0.78
N VAL A 295 2.14 -12.16 -1.87
CA VAL A 295 2.87 -11.07 -2.54
C VAL A 295 1.92 -9.90 -2.83
N GLY A 296 2.31 -8.69 -2.45
CA GLY A 296 1.49 -7.47 -2.54
C GLY A 296 0.76 -7.11 -1.24
N ASP A 297 0.70 -8.01 -0.25
CA ASP A 297 0.11 -7.71 1.04
C ASP A 297 0.97 -6.73 1.84
N ILE A 298 0.29 -5.91 2.63
CA ILE A 298 0.89 -4.97 3.56
C ILE A 298 1.13 -5.67 4.87
N VAL A 299 2.29 -5.42 5.46
CA VAL A 299 2.74 -6.01 6.72
C VAL A 299 3.02 -4.91 7.72
N PHE A 300 2.50 -5.07 8.93
CA PHE A 300 2.51 -4.03 9.96
C PHE A 300 3.33 -4.47 11.17
N PHE A 301 4.02 -3.50 11.77
CA PHE A 301 4.95 -3.74 12.85
C PHE A 301 4.79 -2.72 13.98
N ASP A 302 5.08 -3.19 15.19
CA ASP A 302 5.24 -2.35 16.37
C ASP A 302 6.74 -2.08 16.56
N SER A 303 7.18 -0.87 16.23
CA SER A 303 8.59 -0.47 16.24
C SER A 303 9.20 -0.49 17.65
N SER A 304 8.37 -0.38 18.68
CA SER A 304 8.80 -0.37 20.09
C SER A 304 8.90 -1.77 20.69
N CYS A 305 8.24 -2.76 20.09
CA CYS A 305 8.19 -4.11 20.62
C CYS A 305 9.49 -4.89 20.39
N ASP A 306 9.93 -5.61 21.42
CA ASP A 306 10.95 -6.63 21.28
C ASP A 306 10.68 -7.83 22.21
N TYR A 307 10.25 -8.95 21.63
CA TYR A 307 10.06 -10.21 22.36
C TYR A 307 11.38 -10.93 22.72
N SER A 308 12.53 -10.35 22.41
CA SER A 308 13.84 -10.90 22.79
C SER A 308 14.29 -10.53 24.21
N VAL A 309 13.63 -9.55 24.84
CA VAL A 309 13.89 -9.15 26.23
C VAL A 309 12.90 -9.79 27.21
N SER A 310 13.29 -9.87 28.49
CA SER A 310 12.47 -10.49 29.55
C SER A 310 11.15 -9.77 29.82
N THR A 311 11.05 -8.48 29.46
CA THR A 311 9.82 -7.68 29.61
C THR A 311 9.61 -6.85 28.35
N PRO A 312 9.00 -7.44 27.31
CA PRO A 312 8.77 -6.76 26.03
C PRO A 312 7.86 -5.54 26.18
N ALA A 313 8.28 -4.38 25.69
CA ALA A 313 7.47 -3.17 25.60
C ALA A 313 6.57 -3.22 24.36
N CYS A 314 5.64 -4.17 24.33
CA CYS A 314 4.78 -4.43 23.18
C CYS A 314 3.38 -3.86 23.43
N GLY A 315 2.86 -3.11 22.48
CA GLY A 315 1.51 -2.55 22.60
C GLY A 315 0.41 -3.61 22.62
N THR A 316 -0.72 -3.25 23.21
CA THR A 316 -1.86 -4.13 23.44
C THR A 316 -2.95 -4.03 22.37
N ASP A 317 -2.85 -3.06 21.47
CA ASP A 317 -3.78 -2.85 20.37
C ASP A 317 -3.09 -2.20 19.16
N TRP A 318 -3.84 -2.06 18.07
CA TRP A 318 -3.35 -1.59 16.77
C TRP A 318 -2.75 -0.17 16.79
N THR A 319 -3.01 0.64 17.82
CA THR A 319 -2.43 1.99 17.94
C THR A 319 -0.92 1.95 18.12
N SER A 320 -0.36 0.80 18.54
CA SER A 320 1.09 0.61 18.66
C SER A 320 1.81 0.29 17.36
N ILE A 321 1.06 0.15 16.25
CA ILE A 321 1.66 0.04 14.93
C ILE A 321 2.33 1.37 14.61
N GLY A 322 3.65 1.33 14.44
CA GLY A 322 4.48 2.49 14.08
C GLY A 322 5.31 2.24 12.84
N HIS A 323 5.09 1.13 12.12
CA HIS A 323 5.80 0.84 10.89
C HIS A 323 5.02 -0.08 9.97
N THR A 324 5.23 0.06 8.67
CA THR A 324 4.60 -0.77 7.65
C THR A 324 5.48 -1.01 6.43
N GLY A 325 5.13 -2.02 5.64
CA GLY A 325 5.83 -2.35 4.41
C GLY A 325 5.00 -3.26 3.51
N ILE A 326 5.52 -3.55 2.32
CA ILE A 326 4.89 -4.41 1.33
C ILE A 326 5.65 -5.73 1.21
N TYR A 327 4.97 -6.86 1.33
CA TYR A 327 5.55 -8.18 1.10
C TYR A 327 5.76 -8.43 -0.41
N VAL A 328 7.01 -8.71 -0.81
CA VAL A 328 7.39 -8.81 -2.22
C VAL A 328 7.66 -10.24 -2.68
N GLY A 329 7.61 -11.21 -1.77
CA GLY A 329 7.81 -12.63 -2.08
C GLY A 329 9.14 -13.14 -1.56
N ARG A 330 9.75 -14.10 -2.28
CA ARG A 330 10.97 -14.76 -1.82
C ARG A 330 12.19 -14.37 -2.65
N ASP A 331 13.31 -14.11 -1.97
CA ASP A 331 14.59 -13.90 -2.65
C ASP A 331 15.21 -15.23 -3.15
N THR A 332 16.37 -15.13 -3.79
CA THR A 332 17.12 -16.28 -4.31
C THR A 332 17.62 -17.23 -3.22
N ALA A 333 17.72 -16.77 -1.96
CA ALA A 333 18.03 -17.58 -0.79
C ALA A 333 16.75 -18.11 -0.09
N ASN A 334 15.60 -18.01 -0.75
CA ASN A 334 14.28 -18.45 -0.27
C ASN A 334 13.78 -17.68 0.98
N ASN A 335 14.34 -16.50 1.26
CA ASN A 335 13.89 -15.63 2.34
C ASN A 335 12.63 -14.87 1.91
N ALA A 336 11.60 -14.87 2.76
CA ALA A 336 10.36 -14.12 2.59
C ALA A 336 10.61 -12.63 2.87
N ARG A 337 10.74 -11.83 1.81
CA ARG A 337 11.14 -10.42 1.81
C ARG A 337 9.97 -9.46 1.82
N PHE A 338 10.14 -8.33 2.51
CA PHE A 338 9.27 -7.16 2.37
C PHE A 338 10.10 -5.90 2.10
N ILE A 339 9.45 -4.84 1.64
CA ILE A 339 10.06 -3.51 1.45
C ILE A 339 9.38 -2.52 2.37
N SER A 340 10.16 -1.69 3.04
CA SER A 340 9.65 -0.58 3.86
C SER A 340 10.63 0.58 3.83
N SER A 341 10.13 1.82 3.93
CA SER A 341 10.97 3.00 4.11
C SER A 341 11.41 3.15 5.56
N ARG A 342 12.70 3.39 5.82
CA ARG A 342 13.30 3.42 7.16
C ARG A 342 14.32 4.52 7.31
N SER A 343 14.50 4.99 8.54
CA SER A 343 15.47 6.04 8.85
C SER A 343 16.92 5.64 8.57
N THR A 344 17.34 4.47 9.06
CA THR A 344 18.72 3.96 8.92
C THR A 344 19.12 3.60 7.49
N ALA A 345 18.17 3.10 6.70
CA ALA A 345 18.37 2.88 5.27
C ALA A 345 18.31 4.19 4.46
N ASN A 346 17.88 5.29 5.09
CA ASN A 346 17.55 6.55 4.45
C ASN A 346 16.60 6.35 3.27
N GLY A 347 15.51 5.60 3.47
CA GLY A 347 14.47 5.39 2.45
C GLY A 347 13.96 3.95 2.38
N PRO A 348 13.19 3.61 1.34
CA PRO A 348 12.74 2.25 1.05
C PRO A 348 13.92 1.29 0.89
N THR A 349 13.85 0.14 1.58
CA THR A 349 14.84 -0.94 1.41
C THR A 349 14.19 -2.31 1.45
N VAL A 350 14.77 -3.25 0.70
CA VAL A 350 14.50 -4.70 0.75
C VAL A 350 15.65 -5.47 1.43
N ALA A 351 16.74 -4.75 1.76
CA ALA A 351 17.93 -5.27 2.41
C ALA A 351 17.72 -5.38 3.93
N ASN A 352 18.78 -5.75 4.63
CA ASN A 352 18.77 -5.90 6.09
C ASN A 352 19.26 -4.64 6.83
N THR A 353 19.45 -3.53 6.10
CA THR A 353 19.79 -2.22 6.64
C THR A 353 18.68 -1.73 7.58
N GLY A 354 19.04 -1.37 8.82
CA GLY A 354 18.06 -0.97 9.82
C GLY A 354 17.24 -2.09 10.45
N GLY A 355 17.58 -3.33 10.14
CA GLY A 355 16.82 -4.50 10.57
C GLY A 355 16.46 -5.41 9.39
N TRP A 356 16.20 -6.67 9.69
CA TRP A 356 16.07 -7.67 8.63
C TRP A 356 14.72 -7.59 7.94
N SER A 357 14.74 -7.35 6.63
CA SER A 357 13.54 -7.38 5.78
C SER A 357 13.11 -8.80 5.43
N VAL A 358 13.15 -9.75 6.38
CA VAL A 358 12.98 -11.20 6.15
C VAL A 358 12.08 -11.83 7.20
N PHE A 359 10.98 -12.48 6.83
CA PHE A 359 10.05 -13.13 7.78
C PHE A 359 10.49 -14.49 8.32
N ASN A 360 11.17 -15.31 7.51
CA ASN A 360 11.39 -16.73 7.78
C ASN A 360 12.82 -17.08 8.22
N ASN A 361 13.65 -16.08 8.50
CA ASN A 361 14.98 -16.28 9.04
C ASN A 361 15.06 -15.60 10.42
N ALA A 362 14.91 -16.42 11.46
CA ALA A 362 14.89 -16.00 12.85
C ALA A 362 16.23 -16.23 13.57
N THR A 363 17.29 -16.64 12.86
CA THR A 363 18.49 -17.13 13.55
C THR A 363 19.44 -16.00 13.94
N GLY A 364 19.48 -15.71 15.24
CA GLY A 364 20.74 -15.42 15.95
C GLY A 364 21.16 -13.97 16.17
N VAL A 365 20.45 -12.98 15.61
CA VAL A 365 20.81 -11.56 15.79
C VAL A 365 19.61 -10.79 16.35
N SER A 366 19.85 -9.97 17.37
CA SER A 366 18.96 -8.89 17.81
C SER A 366 18.61 -7.97 16.63
N GLY A 367 17.39 -7.42 16.57
CA GLY A 367 17.01 -6.44 15.54
C GLY A 367 16.15 -6.92 14.36
N THR A 368 15.32 -7.97 14.51
CA THR A 368 14.52 -8.51 13.40
C THR A 368 13.07 -7.98 13.41
N TYR A 369 12.67 -7.24 12.35
CA TYR A 369 11.28 -6.88 12.07
C TYR A 369 10.26 -8.04 12.22
N PRO A 370 10.59 -9.30 11.91
CA PRO A 370 9.75 -10.44 12.26
C PRO A 370 9.23 -10.45 13.69
N LYS A 371 10.05 -10.08 14.68
CA LYS A 371 9.65 -10.07 16.09
C LYS A 371 8.68 -8.93 16.41
N ARG A 372 8.70 -7.89 15.58
CA ARG A 372 7.85 -6.71 15.65
C ARG A 372 6.54 -6.90 14.88
N PHE A 373 6.38 -8.00 14.15
CA PHE A 373 5.23 -8.24 13.28
C PHE A 373 3.92 -8.30 14.07
N ARG A 374 2.94 -7.49 13.64
CA ARG A 374 1.63 -7.35 14.29
C ARG A 374 0.45 -7.76 13.45
N GLY A 375 0.55 -7.74 12.15
CA GLY A 375 -0.59 -8.09 11.30
C GLY A 375 -0.29 -7.85 9.84
N ALA A 376 -1.22 -8.26 9.00
CA ALA A 376 -1.12 -8.09 7.56
C ALA A 376 -2.47 -7.77 6.94
N ARG A 377 -2.46 -7.00 5.86
CA ARG A 377 -3.65 -6.56 5.13
C ARG A 377 -3.44 -6.67 3.64
N ARG A 378 -4.49 -7.08 2.93
CA ARG A 378 -4.54 -7.01 1.46
C ARG A 378 -5.40 -5.84 1.06
N PHE A 379 -4.80 -4.85 0.40
CA PHE A 379 -5.50 -3.66 -0.05
C PHE A 379 -6.44 -3.91 -1.21
#